data_AF-X1NIZ0-F1
#
_entry.id   AF-X1NIZ0-F1
#
_cell.length_a   1.000
_cell.length_b   1.000
_cell.length_c   1.000
_cell.angle_alpha   90.00
_cell.angle_beta   90.00
_cell.angle_gamma   90.00
#
_symmetry.space_group_name_H-M   'P 1'
#
loop_
_entity.id
_entity.type
_entity.pdbx_description
1 polymer ?
#
loop_
_entity_poly.entity_id
_entity_poly.type
_entity_poly.pdbx_seq_one_letter_code
_entity_poly.pdbx_strand_id
1 'polypeptide(L)'
;MLSLVEDARREFWTTWHGLENVHTQEELEAQSTKMWAARKRLWELDPEFRARMLAEEEKRRVEAELNKEKAHIQDTLLKQKVAREVAEAKSKSDRIVAEAKAKSGYIEKGGLACPKCFTRNINWKIISRKRARREKIGRNIPWCLICNKKMIHLTDK
;
A
#
# COMPACT_ATOMS: atom_id res chain seq x y z
N MET A 1 -39.15 -1.80 -46.98
CA MET A 1 -37.98 -1.61 -46.10
C MET A 1 -38.23 -0.58 -45.00
N LEU A 2 -38.72 0.63 -45.31
CA LEU A 2 -39.04 1.65 -44.28
C LEU A 2 -40.03 1.15 -43.20
N SER A 3 -41.07 0.39 -43.59
CA SER A 3 -42.03 -0.19 -42.63
C SER A 3 -41.39 -1.16 -41.63
N LEU A 4 -40.38 -1.95 -42.04
CA LEU A 4 -39.72 -2.93 -41.17
C LEU A 4 -38.84 -2.26 -40.11
N VAL A 5 -38.24 -1.11 -40.45
CA VAL A 5 -37.45 -0.31 -39.51
C VAL A 5 -38.34 0.36 -38.50
N GLU A 6 -39.47 0.93 -38.94
CA GLU A 6 -40.47 1.55 -38.06
C GLU A 6 -41.11 0.54 -37.11
N ASP A 7 -41.41 -0.67 -37.59
CA ASP A 7 -41.91 -1.76 -36.76
C ASP A 7 -40.87 -2.19 -35.71
N ALA A 8 -39.60 -2.32 -36.09
CA ALA A 8 -38.52 -2.64 -35.16
C ALA A 8 -38.28 -1.52 -34.13
N ARG A 9 -38.39 -0.25 -34.52
CA ARG A 9 -38.33 0.89 -33.60
C ARG A 9 -39.49 0.85 -32.61
N ARG A 10 -40.71 0.57 -33.09
CA ARG A 10 -41.90 0.44 -32.24
C ARG A 10 -41.76 -0.71 -31.26
N GLU A 11 -41.33 -1.88 -31.72
CA GLU A 11 -41.07 -3.07 -30.90
C GLU A 11 -40.02 -2.79 -29.81
N PHE A 12 -38.96 -2.06 -30.14
CA PHE A 12 -37.93 -1.65 -29.17
C PHE A 12 -38.51 -0.70 -28.11
N TRP A 13 -39.27 0.32 -28.50
CA TRP A 13 -39.84 1.26 -27.53
C TRP A 13 -40.93 0.64 -26.67
N THR A 14 -41.76 -0.25 -27.21
CA THR A 14 -42.78 -0.96 -26.40
C THR A 14 -42.13 -1.90 -25.39
N THR A 15 -41.07 -2.61 -25.78
CA THR A 15 -40.31 -3.44 -24.83
C THR A 15 -39.56 -2.61 -23.80
N TRP A 16 -39.02 -1.44 -24.18
CA TRP A 16 -38.40 -0.50 -23.25
C TRP A 16 -39.39 0.00 -22.19
N HIS A 17 -40.56 0.50 -22.59
CA HIS A 17 -41.59 0.94 -21.65
C HIS A 17 -42.18 -0.20 -20.82
N GLY A 18 -42.15 -1.44 -21.34
CA GLY A 18 -42.55 -2.60 -20.56
C GLY A 18 -41.67 -2.84 -19.32
N LEU A 19 -40.44 -2.32 -19.26
CA LEU A 19 -39.60 -2.37 -18.05
C LEU A 19 -40.19 -1.58 -16.88
N GLU A 20 -41.01 -0.56 -17.14
CA GLU A 20 -41.65 0.25 -16.09
C GLU A 20 -42.69 -0.53 -15.30
N ASN A 21 -43.22 -1.62 -15.88
CA ASN A 21 -44.25 -2.47 -15.29
C ASN A 21 -43.70 -3.77 -14.69
N VAL A 22 -42.38 -3.88 -14.56
CA VAL A 22 -41.72 -5.05 -13.96
C VAL A 22 -41.64 -4.87 -12.46
N HIS A 23 -42.18 -5.82 -11.70
CA HIS A 23 -42.19 -5.77 -10.23
C HIS A 23 -41.47 -6.96 -9.58
N THR A 24 -41.14 -7.99 -10.36
CA THR A 24 -40.44 -9.18 -9.90
C THR A 24 -39.16 -9.44 -10.70
N GLN A 25 -38.25 -10.22 -10.11
CA GLN A 25 -37.01 -10.62 -10.78
C GLN A 25 -37.28 -11.48 -12.03
N GLU A 26 -38.26 -12.38 -11.98
CA GLU A 26 -38.63 -13.23 -13.12
C GLU A 26 -39.17 -12.41 -14.30
N GLU A 27 -40.00 -11.40 -14.02
CA GLU A 27 -40.48 -10.45 -15.02
C GLU A 27 -39.33 -9.60 -15.60
N LEU A 28 -38.35 -9.22 -14.78
CA LEU A 28 -37.18 -8.48 -15.24
C LEU A 28 -36.35 -9.28 -16.22
N GLU A 29 -36.11 -10.56 -15.93
CA GLU A 29 -35.35 -11.45 -16.80
C GLU A 29 -36.09 -11.72 -18.12
N ALA A 30 -37.40 -11.97 -18.05
CA ALA A 30 -38.24 -12.12 -19.23
C ALA A 30 -38.28 -10.85 -20.09
N GLN A 31 -38.41 -9.68 -19.47
CA GLN A 31 -38.47 -8.40 -20.18
C GLN A 31 -37.11 -7.99 -20.75
N SER A 32 -36.02 -8.24 -20.02
CA SER A 32 -34.64 -8.04 -20.49
C SER A 32 -34.36 -8.88 -21.75
N THR A 33 -34.81 -10.14 -21.77
CA THR A 33 -34.66 -11.03 -22.93
C THR A 33 -35.39 -10.48 -24.17
N LYS A 34 -36.62 -10.00 -23.99
CA LYS A 34 -37.39 -9.35 -25.06
C LYS A 34 -36.71 -8.07 -25.56
N MET A 35 -36.22 -7.24 -24.63
CA MET A 35 -35.51 -5.99 -24.98
C MET A 35 -34.23 -6.27 -25.75
N TRP A 36 -33.45 -7.29 -25.36
CA TRP A 36 -32.25 -7.70 -26.09
C TRP A 36 -32.55 -8.19 -27.50
N ALA A 37 -33.61 -8.97 -27.68
CA ALA A 37 -34.07 -9.42 -29.00
C ALA A 37 -34.49 -8.23 -29.88
N ALA A 38 -35.32 -7.32 -29.35
CA ALA A 38 -35.76 -6.11 -30.05
C ALA A 38 -34.58 -5.19 -30.41
N ARG A 39 -33.62 -5.01 -29.49
CA ARG A 39 -32.39 -4.24 -29.73
C ARG A 39 -31.56 -4.84 -30.85
N LYS A 40 -31.37 -6.16 -30.85
CA LYS A 40 -30.59 -6.85 -31.89
C LYS A 40 -31.25 -6.69 -33.26
N ARG A 41 -32.57 -6.84 -33.33
CA ARG A 41 -33.33 -6.65 -34.55
C ARG A 41 -33.23 -5.21 -35.08
N LEU A 42 -33.35 -4.22 -34.19
CA LEU A 42 -33.20 -2.81 -34.55
C LEU A 42 -31.78 -2.49 -35.02
N TRP A 43 -30.75 -3.09 -34.39
CA TRP A 43 -29.35 -2.93 -34.81
C TRP A 43 -29.07 -3.44 -36.23
N GLU A 44 -29.72 -4.54 -36.64
CA GLU A 44 -29.57 -5.10 -37.98
C GLU A 44 -30.31 -4.28 -39.05
N LEU A 45 -31.44 -3.67 -38.68
CA LEU A 45 -32.34 -2.99 -39.63
C LEU A 45 -32.12 -1.47 -39.72
N ASP A 46 -31.58 -0.83 -38.68
CA ASP A 46 -31.44 0.62 -38.58
C ASP A 46 -29.97 1.07 -38.50
N PRO A 47 -29.35 1.48 -39.63
CA PRO A 47 -27.98 1.96 -39.66
C PRO A 47 -27.74 3.21 -38.81
N GLU A 48 -28.74 4.08 -38.65
CA GLU A 48 -28.61 5.30 -37.84
C GLU A 48 -28.57 4.95 -36.36
N PHE A 49 -29.43 4.03 -35.92
CA PHE A 49 -29.40 3.50 -34.55
C PHE A 49 -28.05 2.86 -34.25
N ARG A 50 -27.55 2.01 -35.15
CA ARG A 50 -26.23 1.40 -35.03
C ARG A 50 -25.11 2.44 -34.92
N ALA A 51 -25.10 3.45 -35.78
CA ALA A 51 -24.09 4.51 -35.75
C ALA A 51 -24.11 5.29 -34.44
N ARG A 52 -25.30 5.65 -33.93
CA ARG A 52 -25.45 6.34 -32.63
C ARG A 52 -24.91 5.52 -31.47
N MET A 53 -25.23 4.24 -31.44
CA MET A 53 -24.76 3.35 -30.37
C MET A 53 -23.24 3.15 -30.42
N LEU A 54 -22.65 3.00 -31.61
CA LEU A 54 -21.19 2.93 -31.75
C LEU A 54 -20.51 4.24 -31.33
N ALA A 55 -21.09 5.40 -31.67
CA ALA A 55 -20.57 6.69 -31.25
C ALA A 55 -20.62 6.87 -29.72
N GLU A 56 -21.70 6.42 -29.09
CA GLU A 56 -21.84 6.44 -27.62
C GLU A 56 -20.85 5.48 -26.94
N GLU A 57 -20.63 4.29 -27.49
CA GLU A 57 -19.62 3.33 -27.02
C GLU A 57 -18.20 3.89 -27.14
N GLU A 58 -17.87 4.52 -28.28
CA GLU A 58 -16.59 5.19 -28.51
C GLU A 58 -16.37 6.32 -27.51
N LYS A 59 -17.38 7.17 -27.30
CA LYS A 59 -17.34 8.25 -26.31
C LYS A 59 -17.06 7.71 -24.90
N ARG A 60 -17.77 6.64 -24.50
CA ARG A 60 -17.53 5.97 -23.21
C ARG A 60 -16.14 5.36 -23.11
N ARG A 61 -15.60 4.82 -24.21
CA ARG A 61 -14.22 4.30 -24.25
C ARG A 61 -13.22 5.41 -24.00
N VAL A 62 -13.33 6.52 -24.72
CA VAL A 62 -12.46 7.69 -24.56
C VAL A 62 -12.56 8.26 -23.14
N GLU A 63 -13.77 8.40 -22.59
CA GLU A 63 -13.96 8.84 -21.21
C GLU A 63 -13.34 7.87 -20.19
N ALA A 64 -13.45 6.56 -20.42
CA ALA A 64 -12.84 5.55 -19.56
C ALA A 64 -11.30 5.61 -19.61
N GLU A 65 -10.71 5.81 -20.78
CA GLU A 65 -9.26 5.99 -20.95
C GLU A 65 -8.78 7.27 -20.25
N LEU A 66 -9.46 8.39 -20.44
CA LEU A 66 -9.17 9.65 -19.77
C LEU A 66 -9.23 9.50 -18.23
N ASN A 67 -10.22 8.77 -17.72
CA ASN A 67 -10.33 8.52 -16.28
C ASN A 67 -9.20 7.63 -15.75
N LYS A 68 -8.76 6.63 -16.53
CA LYS A 68 -7.58 5.81 -16.18
C LYS A 68 -6.31 6.66 -16.14
N GLU A 69 -6.10 7.54 -17.12
CA GLU A 69 -4.95 8.44 -17.13
C GLU A 69 -4.95 9.40 -15.94
N LYS A 70 -6.12 10.01 -15.63
CA LYS A 70 -6.28 10.86 -14.45
C LYS A 70 -5.93 10.12 -13.16
N ALA A 71 -6.42 8.88 -13.00
CA ALA A 71 -6.11 8.05 -11.84
C ALA A 71 -4.61 7.73 -11.75
N HIS A 72 -3.98 7.40 -12.88
CA HIS A 72 -2.53 7.14 -12.94
C HIS A 72 -1.70 8.37 -12.57
N ILE A 73 -2.08 9.56 -13.07
CA ILE A 73 -1.41 10.83 -12.73
C ILE A 73 -1.55 11.12 -11.23
N GLN A 74 -2.76 10.97 -10.68
CA GLN A 74 -3.01 11.18 -9.25
C GLN A 74 -2.19 10.23 -8.38
N ASP A 75 -2.14 8.94 -8.72
CA ASP A 75 -1.32 7.95 -8.01
C ASP A 75 0.17 8.29 -8.07
N THR A 76 0.66 8.72 -9.24
CA THR A 76 2.06 9.14 -9.40
C THR A 76 2.39 10.36 -8.52
N LEU A 77 1.51 11.37 -8.50
CA LEU A 77 1.68 12.55 -7.66
C LEU A 77 1.65 12.20 -6.16
N LEU A 78 0.75 11.30 -5.76
CA LEU A 78 0.68 10.84 -4.37
C LEU A 78 1.96 10.11 -3.97
N LYS A 79 2.47 9.20 -4.81
CA LYS A 79 3.75 8.50 -4.57
C LYS A 79 4.92 9.48 -4.43
N GLN A 80 5.00 10.50 -5.27
CA GLN A 80 6.02 11.53 -5.16
C GLN A 80 5.91 12.33 -3.86
N LYS A 81 4.68 12.67 -3.44
CA LYS A 81 4.43 13.36 -2.17
C LYS A 81 4.88 12.52 -0.98
N VAL A 82 4.45 11.26 -0.93
CA VAL A 82 4.84 10.30 0.12
C VAL A 82 6.36 10.11 0.15
N ALA A 83 7.01 9.97 -1.01
CA ALA A 83 8.47 9.84 -1.08
C ALA A 83 9.20 11.06 -0.50
N ARG A 84 8.69 12.28 -0.73
CA ARG A 84 9.24 13.52 -0.13
C ARG A 84 9.05 13.55 1.39
N GLU A 85 7.86 13.22 1.88
CA GLU A 85 7.58 13.19 3.32
C GLU A 85 8.46 12.15 4.04
N VAL A 86 8.66 10.97 3.43
CA VAL A 86 9.57 9.93 3.95
C VAL A 86 11.02 10.41 3.96
N ALA A 87 11.47 11.07 2.89
CA ALA A 87 12.83 11.61 2.83
C ALA A 87 13.06 12.71 3.89
N GLU A 88 12.08 13.58 4.10
CA GLU A 88 12.14 14.63 5.13
C GLU A 88 12.15 14.02 6.55
N ALA A 89 11.28 13.04 6.81
CA ALA A 89 11.24 12.33 8.09
C ALA A 89 12.57 11.60 8.38
N LYS A 90 13.16 10.97 7.36
CA LYS A 90 14.47 10.32 7.46
C LYS A 90 15.58 11.32 7.79
N SER A 91 15.63 12.44 7.07
CA SER A 91 16.60 13.53 7.33
C SER A 91 16.47 14.09 8.76
N LYS A 92 15.23 14.31 9.24
CA LYS A 92 14.98 14.73 10.63
C LYS A 92 15.48 13.69 11.63
N SER A 93 15.17 12.41 11.40
CA SER A 93 15.66 11.32 12.24
C SER A 93 17.19 11.26 12.29
N ASP A 94 17.84 11.33 11.13
CA ASP A 94 19.30 11.29 11.02
C ASP A 94 19.96 12.46 11.76
N ARG A 95 19.37 13.67 11.69
CA ARG A 95 19.79 14.83 12.49
C ARG A 95 19.66 14.58 13.99
N ILE A 96 18.53 14.07 14.45
CA ILE A 96 18.32 13.77 15.88
C ILE A 96 19.35 12.76 16.36
N VAL A 97 19.61 11.70 15.58
CA VAL A 97 20.64 10.70 15.89
C VAL A 97 22.03 11.32 15.93
N ALA A 98 22.38 12.19 14.96
CA ALA A 98 23.66 12.88 14.94
C ALA A 98 23.83 13.82 16.13
N GLU A 99 22.81 14.62 16.47
CA GLU A 99 22.80 15.50 17.64
C GLU A 99 22.91 14.71 18.96
N ALA A 100 22.23 13.56 19.05
CA ALA A 100 22.32 12.66 20.20
C ALA A 100 23.74 12.06 20.33
N LYS A 101 24.35 11.64 19.22
CA LYS A 101 25.75 11.16 19.19
C LYS A 101 26.73 12.26 19.63
N ALA A 102 26.55 13.49 19.14
CA ALA A 102 27.40 14.63 19.49
C ALA A 102 27.26 15.02 20.98
N LYS A 103 26.04 15.09 21.52
CA LYS A 103 25.77 15.46 22.92
C LYS A 103 26.19 14.39 23.92
N SER A 104 26.06 13.12 23.57
CA SER A 104 26.42 12.00 24.47
C SER A 104 27.92 11.71 24.51
N GLY A 105 28.73 12.37 23.67
CA GLY A 105 30.14 12.02 23.52
C GLY A 105 30.30 10.54 23.13
N TYR A 106 29.40 10.03 22.27
CA TYR A 106 29.41 8.64 21.81
C TYR A 106 30.62 8.42 20.91
N ILE A 107 31.78 8.26 21.53
CA ILE A 107 32.92 7.60 20.92
C ILE A 107 32.47 6.15 20.77
N GLU A 108 32.60 5.55 19.59
CA GLU A 108 32.59 4.11 19.38
C GLU A 108 33.74 3.47 20.20
N LYS A 109 33.65 3.53 21.53
CA LYS A 109 34.54 2.81 22.43
C LYS A 109 33.91 1.45 22.59
N GLY A 110 34.45 0.49 21.83
CA GLY A 110 34.14 -0.93 21.86
C GLY A 110 33.44 -1.38 23.15
N GLY A 111 32.17 -1.75 23.00
CA GLY A 111 31.34 -2.14 24.13
C GLY A 111 31.95 -3.31 24.89
N LEU A 112 31.98 -3.21 26.21
CA LEU A 112 32.31 -4.37 27.04
C LEU A 112 31.17 -5.39 26.89
N ALA A 113 31.50 -6.63 26.57
CA ALA A 113 30.53 -7.72 26.49
C ALA A 113 30.96 -8.92 27.33
N CYS A 114 29.99 -9.65 27.85
CA CYS A 114 30.25 -10.95 28.46
C CYS A 114 30.65 -11.95 27.36
N PRO A 115 31.78 -12.67 27.47
CA PRO A 115 32.18 -13.67 26.48
C PRO A 115 31.27 -14.91 26.46
N LYS A 116 30.41 -15.10 27.47
CA LYS A 116 29.52 -16.27 27.57
C LYS A 116 28.09 -15.98 27.07
N CYS A 117 27.53 -14.82 27.42
CA CYS A 117 26.14 -14.47 27.09
C CYS A 117 25.98 -13.19 26.27
N PHE A 118 27.08 -12.58 25.82
CA PHE A 118 27.13 -11.40 24.94
C PHE A 118 26.32 -10.17 25.39
N THR A 119 25.93 -10.10 26.66
CA THR A 119 25.22 -8.94 27.21
C THR A 119 26.12 -7.70 27.17
N ARG A 120 25.67 -6.66 26.45
CA ARG A 120 26.39 -5.39 26.21
C ARG A 120 25.99 -4.24 27.16
N ASN A 121 24.96 -4.40 27.98
CA ASN A 121 24.28 -3.28 28.67
C ASN A 121 24.29 -3.36 30.22
N ILE A 122 24.91 -2.35 30.85
CA ILE A 122 24.89 -1.76 32.23
C ILE A 122 24.76 -2.66 33.49
N ASN A 123 24.60 -3.97 33.39
CA ASN A 123 24.45 -4.86 34.56
C ASN A 123 25.79 -5.42 35.06
N TRP A 124 26.64 -4.56 35.63
CA TRP A 124 27.90 -4.96 36.26
C TRP A 124 27.86 -4.81 37.78
N LYS A 125 28.46 -5.76 38.50
CA LYS A 125 28.61 -5.70 39.96
C LYS A 125 29.91 -4.99 40.33
N ILE A 126 29.87 -4.01 41.23
CA ILE A 126 31.07 -3.51 41.91
C ILE A 126 31.60 -4.64 42.81
N ILE A 127 32.80 -5.15 42.51
CA ILE A 127 33.45 -6.17 43.34
C ILE A 127 34.19 -5.50 44.49
N SER A 128 34.07 -6.03 45.70
CA SER A 128 34.80 -5.51 46.87
C SER A 128 36.32 -5.65 46.70
N ARG A 129 37.08 -4.67 47.24
CA ARG A 129 38.57 -4.67 47.17
C ARG A 129 39.18 -5.98 47.67
N LYS A 130 38.57 -6.64 48.66
CA LYS A 130 39.05 -7.90 49.25
C LYS A 130 38.94 -9.08 48.27
N ARG A 131 37.89 -9.13 47.45
CA ARG A 131 37.72 -10.16 46.41
C ARG A 131 38.61 -9.88 45.20
N ALA A 132 38.73 -8.61 44.79
CA ALA A 132 39.62 -8.21 43.70
C ALA A 132 41.09 -8.60 43.94
N ARG A 133 41.60 -8.45 45.18
CA ARG A 133 42.95 -8.90 45.55
C ARG A 133 43.11 -10.42 45.49
N ARG A 134 42.10 -11.18 45.93
CA ARG A 134 42.14 -12.64 45.97
C ARG A 134 42.23 -13.25 44.57
N GLU A 135 41.54 -12.64 43.62
CA GLU A 135 41.46 -13.11 42.23
C GLU A 135 42.50 -12.41 41.30
N LYS A 136 43.45 -11.64 41.86
CA LYS A 136 44.52 -10.90 41.13
C LYS A 136 44.00 -10.03 39.97
N ILE A 137 42.85 -9.38 40.16
CA ILE A 137 42.21 -8.58 39.11
C ILE A 137 42.70 -7.13 39.19
N GLY A 138 43.15 -6.57 38.06
CA GLY A 138 43.44 -5.14 37.94
C GLY A 138 42.24 -4.30 38.36
N ARG A 139 42.48 -3.16 39.03
CA ARG A 139 41.41 -2.31 39.55
C ARG A 139 40.55 -1.83 38.36
N ASN A 140 39.26 -2.18 38.37
CA ASN A 140 38.18 -1.68 37.48
C ASN A 140 37.90 -2.43 36.16
N ILE A 141 37.71 -3.77 36.18
CA ILE A 141 37.09 -4.46 35.04
C ILE A 141 35.71 -5.01 35.45
N PRO A 142 34.61 -4.60 34.80
CA PRO A 142 33.26 -5.02 35.17
C PRO A 142 33.00 -6.51 34.88
N TRP A 143 32.14 -7.10 35.70
CA TRP A 143 31.73 -8.51 35.62
C TRP A 143 30.29 -8.62 35.17
N CYS A 144 29.98 -9.62 34.35
CA CYS A 144 28.62 -9.94 33.97
C CYS A 144 27.83 -10.50 35.16
N LEU A 145 26.72 -9.85 35.53
CA LEU A 145 25.84 -10.31 36.60
C LEU A 145 25.19 -11.68 36.34
N ILE A 146 24.99 -12.04 35.07
CA ILE A 146 24.32 -13.30 34.67
C ILE A 146 25.29 -14.48 34.76
N CYS A 147 26.47 -14.33 34.16
CA CYS A 147 27.42 -15.44 33.99
C CYS A 147 28.54 -15.44 35.02
N ASN A 148 28.64 -14.42 35.87
CA ASN A 148 29.74 -14.19 36.79
C ASN A 148 31.11 -14.41 36.10
N LYS A 149 31.27 -13.81 34.92
CA LYS A 149 32.51 -13.81 34.13
C LYS A 149 32.97 -12.39 33.88
N LYS A 150 34.29 -12.22 33.77
CA LYS A 150 34.93 -10.96 33.39
C LYS A 150 34.49 -10.54 31.99
N MET A 151 34.06 -9.30 31.84
CA MET A 151 33.69 -8.75 30.53
C MET A 151 34.95 -8.43 29.73
N ILE A 152 34.86 -8.55 28.40
CA ILE A 152 35.93 -8.27 27.45
C ILE A 152 35.53 -7.09 26.57
N HIS A 153 36.50 -6.27 26.16
CA HIS A 153 36.24 -5.23 25.16
C HIS A 153 36.01 -5.91 23.81
N LEU A 154 34.88 -5.60 23.18
CA LEU A 154 34.70 -5.91 21.77
C LEU A 154 35.44 -4.83 20.99
N THR A 155 36.60 -5.16 20.45
CA THR A 155 37.21 -4.36 19.38
C THR A 155 36.56 -4.79 18.08
N ASP A 156 35.86 -3.87 17.41
CA ASP A 156 35.38 -4.11 16.05
C ASP A 156 36.62 -4.24 15.15
N LYS A 157 36.79 -5.41 14.54
CA LYS A 157 37.66 -5.60 13.38
C LYS A 157 36.81 -5.52 12.13
#